data_AF-A0AAN9I081-F1
#
_entry.id   AF-A0AAN9I081-F1
#
_cell.length_a   1.000
_cell.length_b   1.000
_cell.length_c   1.000
_cell.angle_alpha   90.00
_cell.angle_beta   90.00
_cell.angle_gamma   90.00
#
_symmetry.space_group_name_H-M   'P 1'
#
loop_
_entity.id
_entity.type
_entity.pdbx_description
1 polymer ?
#
loop_
_entity_poly.entity_id
_entity_poly.type
_entity_poly.pdbx_seq_one_letter_code
_entity_poly.pdbx_strand_id
1 'polypeptide(L)'
;MGDVDRNSNVGDNQTSDNIEVVDTNSNDNDDGIEWTRIDSTDEFGSIDFMSLMFEDMMKFSFMNIELGYDFYNVYAAVKGFSVTSPIL
;
A
#
# COMPACT_ATOMS: atom_id res chain seq x y z
N MET A 1 -61.51 6.77 -9.30
CA MET A 1 -60.47 7.82 -9.39
C MET A 1 -60.40 8.45 -8.01
N GLY A 2 -59.36 8.39 -7.20
CA GLY A 2 -58.01 7.85 -7.31
C GLY A 2 -57.21 8.60 -6.25
N ASP A 3 -57.05 8.02 -5.06
CA ASP A 3 -56.20 8.53 -3.98
C ASP A 3 -55.26 7.41 -3.57
N VAL A 4 -53.93 7.61 -3.67
CA VAL A 4 -52.96 7.32 -2.61
C VAL A 4 -51.66 8.06 -2.94
N ASP A 5 -51.32 9.05 -2.12
CA ASP A 5 -49.96 9.59 -2.04
C ASP A 5 -49.00 8.51 -1.53
N ARG A 6 -47.94 8.21 -2.29
CA ARG A 6 -46.77 7.50 -1.78
C ARG A 6 -45.51 8.25 -2.18
N ASN A 7 -45.09 9.12 -1.25
CA ASN A 7 -43.71 9.47 -1.02
C ASN A 7 -42.86 8.18 -0.97
N SER A 8 -41.95 8.01 -1.92
CA SER A 8 -40.87 7.03 -1.80
C SER A 8 -39.58 7.75 -2.15
N ASN A 9 -38.97 8.33 -1.12
CA ASN A 9 -37.57 8.70 -1.10
C ASN A 9 -36.78 7.44 -1.47
N VAL A 10 -36.23 7.42 -2.69
CA VAL A 10 -35.48 6.28 -3.21
C VAL A 10 -34.17 6.18 -2.44
N GLY A 11 -33.97 4.98 -1.89
CA GLY A 11 -32.88 4.63 -1.00
C GLY A 11 -31.50 4.73 -1.62
N ASP A 12 -30.57 4.79 -0.68
CA ASP A 12 -29.28 4.10 -0.69
C ASP A 12 -28.20 4.67 -1.62
N ASN A 13 -27.50 5.64 -1.05
CA ASN A 13 -26.16 6.08 -1.44
C ASN A 13 -25.17 4.91 -1.31
N GLN A 14 -25.05 4.08 -2.35
CA GLN A 14 -23.94 3.17 -2.54
C GLN A 14 -23.69 3.02 -4.04
N THR A 15 -22.73 3.78 -4.58
CA THR A 15 -21.96 3.26 -5.72
C THR A 15 -20.50 3.48 -5.40
N SER A 16 -19.96 2.42 -4.82
CA SER A 16 -18.56 2.03 -4.68
C SER A 16 -17.57 2.94 -5.40
N ASP A 17 -16.68 3.54 -4.62
CA ASP A 17 -15.40 3.98 -5.14
C ASP A 17 -14.77 2.76 -5.81
N ASN A 18 -14.78 2.77 -7.13
CA ASN A 18 -14.00 1.83 -7.92
C ASN A 18 -12.54 2.17 -7.66
N ILE A 19 -12.00 1.70 -6.53
CA ILE A 19 -10.56 1.51 -6.41
C ILE A 19 -10.26 0.43 -7.42
N GLU A 20 -9.90 0.87 -8.63
CA GLU A 20 -9.23 0.03 -9.59
C GLU A 20 -8.03 -0.54 -8.85
N VAL A 21 -8.16 -1.79 -8.39
CA VAL A 21 -7.01 -2.59 -8.00
C VAL A 21 -6.29 -2.80 -9.30
N VAL A 22 -5.42 -1.84 -9.64
CA VAL A 22 -4.43 -2.00 -10.69
C VAL A 22 -3.60 -3.17 -10.22
N ASP A 23 -3.88 -4.34 -10.78
CA ASP A 23 -2.94 -5.44 -10.75
C ASP A 23 -1.71 -4.96 -11.51
N THR A 24 -0.75 -4.38 -10.78
CA THR A 24 0.56 -3.98 -11.30
C THR A 24 1.45 -5.20 -11.51
N ASN A 25 0.87 -6.30 -12.01
CA ASN A 25 1.66 -7.43 -12.43
C ASN A 25 2.29 -7.10 -13.79
N SER A 26 3.61 -7.27 -13.81
CA SER A 26 4.52 -7.15 -14.94
C SER A 26 4.88 -5.73 -15.37
N ASN A 27 6.04 -5.29 -14.87
CA ASN A 27 7.01 -4.66 -15.75
C ASN A 27 8.29 -5.49 -15.69
N ASP A 28 8.41 -6.46 -16.60
CA ASP A 28 9.62 -7.24 -16.87
C ASP A 28 10.68 -6.32 -17.51
N ASN A 29 11.06 -5.26 -16.80
CA ASN A 29 12.33 -4.61 -17.04
C ASN A 29 13.36 -5.51 -16.38
N ASP A 30 13.86 -6.50 -17.11
CA ASP A 30 15.03 -7.28 -16.70
C ASP A 30 16.25 -6.35 -16.71
N ASP A 31 16.33 -5.51 -15.68
CA ASP A 31 17.50 -4.72 -15.30
C ASP A 31 18.53 -5.59 -14.57
N GLY A 32 18.27 -6.91 -14.46
CA GLY A 32 19.05 -7.86 -13.68
C GLY A 32 18.94 -7.65 -12.18
N ILE A 33 18.04 -6.77 -11.71
CA ILE A 33 17.83 -6.48 -10.29
C ILE A 33 16.70 -7.38 -9.79
N GLU A 34 17.04 -8.29 -8.88
CA GLU A 34 16.05 -9.12 -8.19
C GLU A 34 15.30 -8.26 -7.16
N TRP A 35 14.05 -7.92 -7.48
CA TRP A 35 13.16 -7.17 -6.59
C TRP A 35 12.48 -8.11 -5.59
N THR A 36 12.47 -7.71 -4.31
CA THR A 36 11.72 -8.42 -3.26
C THR A 36 10.34 -7.77 -3.11
N ARG A 37 9.28 -8.50 -3.44
CA ARG A 37 7.90 -8.02 -3.25
C ARG A 37 7.43 -8.32 -1.83
N ILE A 38 6.85 -7.31 -1.19
CA ILE A 38 6.23 -7.42 0.13
C ILE A 38 4.74 -7.19 -0.01
N ASP A 39 3.96 -8.22 0.32
CA ASP A 39 2.50 -8.20 0.20
C ASP A 39 1.80 -7.90 1.54
N SER A 40 2.49 -8.08 2.67
CA SER A 40 1.95 -7.88 4.01
C SER A 40 3.00 -7.45 5.05
N THR A 41 2.55 -6.86 6.16
CA THR A 41 3.42 -6.48 7.29
C THR A 41 4.03 -7.69 8.01
N ASP A 42 3.40 -8.87 7.90
CA ASP A 42 3.89 -10.10 8.54
C ASP A 42 5.25 -10.53 7.95
N GLU A 43 5.52 -10.18 6.69
CA GLU A 43 6.78 -10.46 6.01
C GLU A 43 7.95 -9.63 6.56
N PHE A 44 7.67 -8.52 7.25
CA PHE A 44 8.71 -7.67 7.86
C PHE A 44 9.53 -8.46 8.89
N GLY A 45 8.90 -9.41 9.60
CA GLY A 45 9.56 -10.21 10.64
C GLY A 45 10.70 -11.09 10.10
N SER A 46 10.74 -11.33 8.79
CA SER A 46 11.80 -12.09 8.13
C SER A 46 13.03 -11.25 7.76
N ILE A 47 12.93 -9.92 7.85
CA ILE A 47 13.92 -8.97 7.35
C ILE A 47 14.83 -8.53 8.50
N ASP A 48 16.14 -8.77 8.36
CA ASP A 48 17.13 -8.24 9.29
C ASP A 48 17.45 -6.77 8.96
N PHE A 49 16.62 -5.86 9.48
CA PHE A 49 16.79 -4.42 9.32
C PHE A 49 18.12 -3.87 9.89
N MET A 50 18.77 -4.56 10.83
CA MET A 50 20.08 -4.12 11.35
C MET A 50 21.14 -4.27 10.27
N SER A 51 21.16 -5.41 9.58
CA SER A 51 22.13 -5.73 8.54
C SER A 51 21.74 -5.19 7.16
N LEU A 52 20.49 -4.72 6.98
CA LEU A 52 20.01 -4.20 5.71
C LEU A 52 20.76 -2.93 5.29
N MET A 53 21.36 -2.97 4.09
CA MET A 53 22.06 -1.85 3.47
C MET A 53 21.09 -0.95 2.72
N PHE A 54 21.47 0.31 2.50
CA PHE A 54 20.61 1.28 1.79
C PHE A 54 20.31 0.82 0.35
N GLU A 55 21.30 0.26 -0.34
CA GLU A 55 21.18 -0.23 -1.71
C GLU A 55 20.20 -1.41 -1.81
N ASP A 56 20.14 -2.27 -0.79
CA ASP A 56 19.23 -3.42 -0.76
C ASP A 56 17.82 -3.01 -0.31
N MET A 57 17.73 -2.04 0.61
CA MET A 57 16.46 -1.42 1.01
C MET A 57 15.71 -0.80 -0.18
N MET A 58 16.43 -0.34 -1.21
CA MET A 58 15.82 0.20 -2.43
C MET A 58 15.30 -0.86 -3.40
N LYS A 59 15.55 -2.16 -3.16
CA LYS A 59 15.11 -3.28 -4.02
C LYS A 59 13.78 -3.91 -3.56
N PHE A 60 13.09 -3.26 -2.63
CA PHE A 60 11.78 -3.72 -2.16
C PHE A 60 10.66 -3.05 -2.96
N SER A 61 9.67 -3.85 -3.35
CA SER A 61 8.41 -3.38 -3.92
C SER A 61 7.27 -3.72 -2.97
N PHE A 62 6.25 -2.86 -2.90
CA PHE A 62 5.18 -2.99 -1.91
C PHE A 62 3.83 -3.06 -2.62
N MET A 63 2.91 -3.88 -2.08
CA MET A 63 1.53 -3.96 -2.58
C MET A 63 0.81 -2.61 -2.54
N ASN A 64 1.08 -1.79 -1.52
CA ASN A 64 0.49 -0.46 -1.37
C ASN A 64 1.48 0.52 -0.70
N ILE A 65 1.13 1.81 -0.76
CA ILE A 65 1.98 2.89 -0.26
C ILE A 65 2.12 2.88 1.27
N GLU A 66 1.08 2.47 2.00
CA GLU A 66 1.08 2.40 3.47
C GLU A 66 2.12 1.39 3.96
N LEU A 67 2.17 0.23 3.32
CA LEU A 67 3.15 -0.82 3.59
C LEU A 67 4.59 -0.36 3.34
N GLY A 68 4.80 0.43 2.28
CA GLY A 68 6.10 1.06 2.02
C GLY A 68 6.49 2.04 3.13
N TYR A 69 5.56 2.87 3.60
CA TYR A 69 5.81 3.79 4.72
C TYR A 69 6.16 3.05 6.00
N ASP A 70 5.39 2.01 6.36
CA ASP A 70 5.67 1.21 7.55
C ASP A 70 7.04 0.54 7.47
N PHE A 71 7.39 -0.02 6.31
CA PHE A 71 8.70 -0.61 6.08
C PHE A 71 9.85 0.39 6.29
N TYR A 72 9.78 1.57 5.65
CA TYR A 72 10.82 2.58 5.78
C TYR A 72 10.90 3.17 7.20
N ASN A 73 9.78 3.25 7.92
CA ASN A 73 9.76 3.67 9.32
C ASN A 73 10.47 2.65 10.23
N VAL A 74 10.24 1.35 10.02
CA VAL A 74 10.94 0.29 10.76
C VAL A 74 12.45 0.34 10.46
N TYR A 75 12.82 0.46 9.19
CA TYR A 75 14.22 0.61 8.79
C TYR A 75 14.87 1.83 9.45
N ALA A 76 14.23 3.00 9.37
CA ALA A 76 14.76 4.23 9.95
C ALA A 76 14.92 4.11 11.46
N ALA A 77 13.92 3.56 12.17
CA ALA A 77 13.95 3.37 13.61
C ALA A 77 15.16 2.51 14.04
N VAL A 78 15.46 1.44 13.29
CA VAL A 78 16.63 0.59 13.54
C VAL A 78 17.95 1.33 13.28
N LYS A 79 17.99 2.21 12.27
CA LYS A 79 19.18 3.04 11.96
C LYS A 79 19.31 4.29 12.84
N GLY A 80 18.35 4.56 13.72
CA GLY A 80 18.37 5.68 14.66
C GLY A 80 17.81 7.00 14.12
N PHE A 81 16.98 6.96 13.07
CA PHE A 81 16.29 8.12 12.49
C PHE A 81 14.78 7.83 12.34
N SER A 82 13.96 8.83 12.01
CA SER A 82 12.54 8.63 11.71
C SER A 82 12.18 9.26 10.37
N VAL A 83 11.48 8.54 9.50
CA VAL A 83 10.89 9.13 8.30
C VAL A 83 9.58 9.79 8.73
N THR A 84 9.40 11.07 8.41
CA THR A 84 8.13 11.76 8.65
C THR A 84 7.47 11.96 7.30
N SER A 85 6.24 11.46 7.14
CA SER A 85 5.47 11.73 5.93
C SER A 85 5.29 13.25 5.74
N PRO A 86 5.48 13.78 4.52
CA PRO A 86 5.22 15.19 4.27
C PRO A 86 3.75 15.49 4.54
N ILE A 87 3.49 16.62 5.22
CA ILE A 87 2.15 17.14 5.43
C ILE A 87 1.63 17.55 4.05
N LEU A 88 0.61 16.82 3.54
CA LEU A 88 -0.16 17.19 2.34
C LEU A 88 -1.18 18.27 2.67
#